data_AF-A0A935FQT5-F1
#
_entry.id   AF-A0A935FQT5-F1
#
_cell.length_a   1.000
_cell.length_b   1.000
_cell.length_c   1.000
_cell.angle_alpha   90.00
_cell.angle_beta   90.00
_cell.angle_gamma   90.00
#
_symmetry.space_group_name_H-M   'P 1'
#
loop_
_entity.id
_entity.type
_entity.pdbx_description
1 polymer ?
#
loop_
_entity_poly.entity_id
_entity_poly.type
_entity_poly.pdbx_seq_one_letter_code
_entity_poly.pdbx_strand_id
1 'polypeptide(L)'
;MKTVSRILRYEFEARIFVSFFIVALACIISVVFFSRSSPLYAAIFGVVGLEKYSSLMFLFASALLILTSVLRIWSGSLLSSKTVMSFKVQSDSLVISGPYLLVRNPIYFADLLSLIAFSLFLPLPGILIPILFWIHYMRLIKYEEIAFSKIHPASYSNYLEDVPRLIPTHYSFTGFLRSKPQIILNKDGIRHNALYCLFVPGFIVGFFTESFLIVILTGIAGVVDWAIVHTKIGLPKTSKKQKPSKVFNSVLYSQCWEDPQIDREAFNIQKDDVVFSITSGGCNLLSFLIDDPKTVIALDLNPHQNYLLELKMAAFRFLSYDSMLRFIGVRECSNRIMNYGFLRSVLPKLAQELLG
;
A
#
# COMPACT_ATOMS: atom_id res chain seq x y z
N MET A 1 -21.88 3.75 -15.58
CA MET A 1 -20.57 3.47 -14.95
C MET A 1 -20.19 4.41 -13.80
N LYS A 2 -20.36 5.74 -13.90
CA LYS A 2 -19.95 6.69 -12.83
C LYS A 2 -20.66 6.46 -11.47
N THR A 3 -21.96 6.15 -11.47
CA THR A 3 -22.73 5.94 -10.23
C THR A 3 -22.34 4.67 -9.48
N VAL A 4 -22.18 3.53 -10.20
CA VAL A 4 -21.74 2.25 -9.60
C VAL A 4 -20.35 2.38 -8.98
N SER A 5 -19.43 3.08 -9.65
CA SER A 5 -18.09 3.36 -9.12
C SER A 5 -18.11 4.20 -7.83
N ARG A 6 -19.05 5.16 -7.72
CA ARG A 6 -19.23 5.95 -6.49
C ARG A 6 -19.72 5.08 -5.33
N ILE A 7 -20.72 4.22 -5.56
CA ILE A 7 -21.27 3.34 -4.51
C ILE A 7 -20.18 2.39 -3.99
N LEU A 8 -19.44 1.74 -4.89
CA LEU A 8 -18.35 0.83 -4.52
C LEU A 8 -17.24 1.55 -3.75
N ARG A 9 -16.91 2.79 -4.14
CA ARG A 9 -15.95 3.62 -3.42
C ARG A 9 -16.42 3.92 -1.99
N TYR A 10 -17.66 4.37 -1.81
CA TYR A 10 -18.19 4.67 -0.48
C TYR A 10 -18.21 3.43 0.40
N GLU A 11 -18.60 2.28 -0.14
CA GLU A 11 -18.57 1.02 0.57
C GLU A 11 -17.14 0.61 0.98
N PHE A 12 -16.15 0.83 0.12
CA PHE A 12 -14.75 0.57 0.44
C PHE A 12 -14.21 1.50 1.53
N GLU A 13 -14.53 2.79 1.46
CA GLU A 13 -14.17 3.77 2.48
C GLU A 13 -14.88 3.46 3.83
N ALA A 14 -16.10 2.93 3.80
CA ALA A 14 -16.88 2.57 4.98
C ALA A 14 -16.73 1.10 5.44
N ARG A 15 -15.86 0.30 4.80
CA ARG A 15 -15.83 -1.17 4.92
C ARG A 15 -15.75 -1.69 6.36
N ILE A 16 -15.01 -1.00 7.22
CA ILE A 16 -14.85 -1.37 8.63
C ILE A 16 -16.18 -1.24 9.37
N PHE A 17 -16.88 -0.13 9.16
CA PHE A 17 -18.17 0.13 9.79
C PHE A 17 -19.23 -0.85 9.29
N VAL A 18 -19.22 -1.15 7.99
CA VAL A 18 -20.10 -2.18 7.41
C VAL A 18 -19.81 -3.55 8.01
N SER A 19 -18.53 -3.93 8.13
CA SER A 19 -18.10 -5.20 8.73
C SER A 19 -18.55 -5.31 10.19
N PHE A 20 -18.33 -4.27 11.01
CA PHE A 20 -18.80 -4.25 12.39
C PHE A 20 -20.32 -4.30 12.50
N PHE A 21 -21.03 -3.59 11.63
CA PHE A 21 -22.48 -3.60 11.60
C PHE A 21 -23.03 -5.00 11.29
N ILE A 22 -22.46 -5.71 10.30
CA ILE A 22 -22.85 -7.08 9.96
C ILE A 22 -22.70 -8.01 11.17
N VAL A 23 -21.53 -7.98 11.83
CA VAL A 23 -21.27 -8.84 13.00
C VAL A 23 -22.18 -8.47 14.17
N ALA A 24 -22.28 -7.18 14.50
CA ALA A 24 -23.10 -6.71 15.61
C ALA A 24 -24.57 -7.06 15.42
N LEU A 25 -25.11 -6.84 14.22
CA LEU A 25 -26.50 -7.16 13.90
C LEU A 25 -26.77 -8.67 14.05
N ALA A 26 -25.89 -9.52 13.50
CA ALA A 26 -26.03 -10.96 13.61
C ALA A 26 -25.98 -11.42 15.09
N CYS A 27 -25.02 -10.91 15.87
CA CYS A 27 -24.92 -11.21 17.29
C CYS A 27 -26.14 -10.73 18.09
N ILE A 28 -26.65 -9.51 17.84
CA ILE A 28 -27.85 -8.99 18.51
C ILE A 28 -29.05 -9.86 18.20
N ILE A 29 -29.27 -10.22 16.92
CA ILE A 29 -30.38 -11.10 16.54
C ILE A 29 -30.25 -12.46 17.23
N SER A 30 -29.05 -13.04 17.23
CA SER A 30 -28.76 -14.30 17.92
C SER A 30 -29.07 -14.26 19.42
N VAL A 31 -28.67 -13.20 20.11
CA VAL A 31 -28.88 -13.08 21.57
C VAL A 31 -30.34 -12.77 21.91
N VAL A 32 -30.98 -11.85 21.18
CA VAL A 32 -32.35 -11.39 21.50
C VAL A 32 -33.39 -12.44 21.15
N PHE A 33 -33.30 -13.03 19.96
CA PHE A 33 -34.36 -13.92 19.44
C PHE A 33 -34.02 -15.41 19.57
N PHE A 34 -32.74 -15.77 19.71
CA PHE A 34 -32.28 -17.17 19.65
C PHE A 34 -31.41 -17.58 20.85
N SER A 35 -31.50 -16.88 21.99
CA SER A 35 -30.71 -17.20 23.20
C SER A 35 -30.93 -18.61 23.76
N ARG A 36 -32.09 -19.22 23.48
CA ARG A 36 -32.43 -20.60 23.89
C ARG A 36 -32.14 -21.65 22.82
N SER A 37 -31.72 -21.24 21.62
CA SER A 37 -31.41 -22.15 20.52
C SER A 37 -30.00 -22.70 20.65
N SER A 38 -29.80 -23.94 20.21
CA SER A 38 -28.46 -24.53 20.14
C SER A 38 -27.58 -23.79 19.13
N PRO A 39 -26.26 -23.73 19.37
CA PRO A 39 -25.32 -23.21 18.39
C PRO A 39 -25.29 -24.13 17.15
N LEU A 40 -24.92 -23.57 16.00
CA LEU A 40 -24.91 -24.28 14.71
C LEU A 40 -24.08 -25.56 14.74
N TYR A 41 -22.91 -25.57 15.37
CA TYR A 41 -22.10 -26.79 15.44
C TYR A 41 -22.82 -27.91 16.18
N ALA A 42 -23.53 -27.60 17.27
CA ALA A 42 -24.26 -28.58 18.06
C ALA A 42 -25.47 -29.10 17.28
N ALA A 43 -26.17 -28.23 16.54
CA ALA A 43 -27.25 -28.64 15.65
C ALA A 43 -26.75 -29.59 14.54
N ILE A 44 -25.60 -29.27 13.91
CA ILE A 44 -24.98 -30.15 12.90
C ILE A 44 -24.59 -31.49 13.53
N PHE A 45 -23.95 -31.48 14.70
CA PHE A 45 -23.53 -32.71 15.37
C PHE A 45 -24.71 -33.56 15.83
N GLY A 46 -25.83 -32.95 16.21
CA GLY A 46 -27.07 -33.66 16.51
C GLY A 46 -27.65 -34.40 15.31
N VAL A 47 -27.67 -33.76 14.13
CA VAL A 47 -28.14 -34.41 12.89
C VAL A 47 -27.24 -35.58 12.47
N VAL A 48 -25.93 -35.47 12.70
CA VAL A 48 -24.95 -36.51 12.32
C VAL A 48 -24.78 -37.58 13.41
N GLY A 49 -25.36 -37.39 14.61
CA GLY A 49 -25.24 -38.33 15.74
C GLY A 49 -23.89 -38.27 16.48
N LEU A 50 -23.19 -37.13 16.42
CA LEU A 50 -21.86 -36.92 17.01
C LEU A 50 -21.87 -35.98 18.23
N GLU A 51 -23.02 -35.79 18.88
CA GLU A 51 -23.20 -34.83 19.98
C GLU A 51 -22.16 -34.97 21.11
N LYS A 52 -21.74 -36.20 21.42
CA LYS A 52 -20.70 -36.51 22.41
C LYS A 52 -19.35 -35.83 22.13
N TYR A 53 -19.08 -35.50 20.87
CA TYR A 53 -17.83 -34.91 20.41
C TYR A 53 -17.92 -33.38 20.22
N SER A 54 -19.03 -32.76 20.61
CA SER A 54 -19.30 -31.33 20.43
C SER A 54 -18.19 -30.42 20.96
N SER A 55 -17.56 -30.77 22.08
CA SER A 55 -16.45 -29.99 22.65
C SER A 55 -15.24 -29.94 21.72
N LEU A 56 -14.95 -30.98 20.92
CA LEU A 56 -13.85 -30.99 19.95
C LEU A 56 -13.96 -29.87 18.91
N MET A 57 -15.17 -29.33 18.70
CA MET A 57 -15.38 -28.19 17.81
C MET A 57 -14.60 -26.94 18.27
N PHE A 58 -14.42 -26.74 19.57
CA PHE A 58 -13.60 -25.64 20.10
C PHE A 58 -12.13 -25.79 19.69
N LEU A 59 -11.58 -27.00 19.74
CA LEU A 59 -10.20 -27.28 19.31
C LEU A 59 -10.05 -27.13 17.79
N PHE A 60 -11.04 -27.59 17.02
CA PHE A 60 -11.07 -27.38 15.58
C PHE A 60 -11.08 -25.88 15.23
N ALA A 61 -11.92 -25.10 15.88
CA ALA A 61 -11.98 -23.65 15.68
C ALA A 61 -10.66 -22.95 16.08
N SER A 62 -10.04 -23.38 17.18
CA SER A 62 -8.71 -22.91 17.59
C SER A 62 -7.65 -23.18 16.51
N ALA A 63 -7.58 -24.41 16.00
CA ALA A 63 -6.64 -24.79 14.95
C ALA A 63 -6.87 -23.98 13.65
N LEU A 64 -8.13 -23.82 13.25
CA LEU A 64 -8.50 -23.02 12.09
C LEU A 64 -8.09 -21.55 12.28
N LEU A 65 -8.31 -20.96 13.45
CA LEU A 65 -7.92 -19.58 13.75
C LEU A 65 -6.41 -19.36 13.79
N ILE A 66 -5.63 -20.35 14.21
CA ILE A 66 -4.17 -20.29 14.10
C ILE A 66 -3.78 -20.21 12.63
N LEU A 67 -4.33 -21.11 11.79
CA LEU A 67 -4.04 -21.15 10.36
C LEU A 67 -4.43 -19.84 9.66
N THR A 68 -5.63 -19.33 9.90
CA THR A 68 -6.10 -18.08 9.30
C THR A 68 -5.33 -16.87 9.80
N SER A 69 -4.94 -16.84 11.09
CA SER A 69 -4.10 -15.77 11.64
C SER A 69 -2.73 -15.75 10.97
N VAL A 70 -2.09 -16.91 10.80
CA VAL A 70 -0.79 -17.01 10.10
C VAL A 70 -0.93 -16.53 8.66
N LEU A 71 -1.96 -16.98 7.94
CA LEU A 71 -2.23 -16.54 6.57
C LEU A 71 -2.40 -15.01 6.49
N ARG A 72 -3.21 -14.45 7.39
CA ARG A 72 -3.49 -13.01 7.43
C ARG A 72 -2.25 -12.18 7.77
N ILE A 73 -1.45 -12.62 8.74
CA ILE A 73 -0.20 -11.95 9.13
C ILE A 73 0.83 -12.03 8.02
N TRP A 74 0.97 -13.18 7.36
CA TRP A 74 1.89 -13.34 6.24
C TRP A 74 1.50 -12.42 5.07
N SER A 75 0.23 -12.42 4.68
CA SER A 75 -0.29 -11.51 3.64
C SER A 75 -0.08 -10.04 3.99
N GLY A 76 -0.41 -9.65 5.23
CA GLY A 76 -0.22 -8.29 5.72
C GLY A 76 1.22 -7.93 6.08
N SER A 77 2.17 -8.87 6.01
CA SER A 77 3.61 -8.56 6.07
C SER A 77 4.16 -8.21 4.69
N LEU A 78 3.56 -8.78 3.64
CA LEU A 78 3.87 -8.45 2.25
C LEU A 78 3.20 -7.13 1.79
N LEU A 79 1.97 -6.88 2.26
CA LEU A 79 1.28 -5.59 2.10
C LEU A 79 1.51 -4.72 3.33
N SER A 80 2.18 -3.57 3.19
CA SER A 80 2.34 -2.63 4.31
C SER A 80 1.00 -2.26 4.96
N SER A 81 0.99 -2.05 6.27
CA SER A 81 -0.19 -1.59 7.03
C SER A 81 -0.81 -0.31 6.45
N LYS A 82 0.01 0.57 5.85
CA LYS A 82 -0.45 1.77 5.14
C LYS A 82 -1.35 1.45 3.94
N THR A 83 -1.10 0.34 3.27
CA THR A 83 -1.86 -0.13 2.12
C THR A 83 -3.15 -0.80 2.59
N VAL A 84 -3.06 -1.73 3.54
CA VAL A 84 -4.21 -2.52 4.04
C VAL A 84 -5.22 -1.64 4.78
N MET A 85 -4.74 -0.71 5.61
CA MET A 85 -5.60 0.08 6.49
C MET A 85 -6.07 1.41 5.89
N SER A 86 -5.60 1.78 4.70
CA SER A 86 -5.99 3.04 4.04
C SER A 86 -7.48 3.03 3.67
N PHE A 87 -8.21 4.11 3.96
CA PHE A 87 -9.60 4.24 3.50
C PHE A 87 -9.72 4.32 1.98
N LYS A 88 -8.65 4.77 1.29
CA LYS A 88 -8.56 4.76 -0.17
C LYS A 88 -7.81 3.52 -0.66
N VAL A 89 -8.19 3.01 -1.84
CA VAL A 89 -7.44 1.94 -2.50
C VAL A 89 -6.03 2.46 -2.84
N GLN A 90 -5.04 1.65 -2.53
CA GLN A 90 -3.63 1.91 -2.80
C GLN A 90 -3.16 0.90 -3.84
N SER A 91 -2.94 1.35 -5.07
CA SER A 91 -2.67 0.50 -6.23
C SER A 91 -1.36 0.83 -6.93
N ASP A 92 -0.46 1.53 -6.23
CA ASP A 92 0.84 1.96 -6.74
C ASP A 92 1.79 0.78 -7.00
N SER A 93 1.66 -0.31 -6.22
CA SER A 93 2.48 -1.51 -6.34
C SER A 93 1.62 -2.77 -6.27
N LEU A 94 1.85 -3.71 -7.19
CA LEU A 94 1.19 -5.01 -7.22
C LEU A 94 2.09 -6.08 -6.58
N VAL A 95 1.54 -6.82 -5.60
CA VAL A 95 2.25 -7.92 -4.92
C VAL A 95 1.76 -9.25 -5.47
N ILE A 96 2.67 -10.04 -6.05
CA ILE A 96 2.37 -11.34 -6.70
C ILE A 96 3.31 -12.43 -6.14
N SER A 97 3.40 -12.52 -4.81
CA SER A 97 4.26 -13.50 -4.13
C SER A 97 3.61 -14.04 -2.87
N GLY A 98 4.07 -15.22 -2.42
CA GLY A 98 3.55 -15.84 -1.21
C GLY A 98 2.05 -16.17 -1.31
N PRO A 99 1.19 -15.79 -0.33
CA PRO A 99 -0.24 -16.09 -0.34
C PRO A 99 -0.98 -15.53 -1.55
N TYR A 100 -0.44 -14.49 -2.19
CA TYR A 100 -1.02 -13.87 -3.38
C TYR A 100 -0.93 -14.77 -4.61
N LEU A 101 -0.16 -15.86 -4.58
CA LEU A 101 -0.19 -16.88 -5.64
C LEU A 101 -1.29 -17.93 -5.41
N LEU A 102 -1.77 -18.06 -4.18
CA LEU A 102 -2.85 -18.98 -3.83
C LEU A 102 -4.22 -18.36 -4.16
N VAL A 103 -4.44 -17.14 -3.71
CA VAL A 103 -5.65 -16.34 -3.97
C VAL A 103 -5.25 -14.87 -4.08
N ARG A 104 -5.97 -14.08 -4.87
CA ARG A 104 -5.65 -12.65 -5.07
C ARG A 104 -5.87 -11.81 -3.82
N ASN A 105 -6.80 -12.22 -2.97
CA ASN A 105 -7.19 -11.47 -1.78
C ASN A 105 -7.08 -12.33 -0.51
N PRO A 106 -5.86 -12.73 -0.12
CA PRO A 106 -5.64 -13.70 0.95
C PRO A 106 -6.02 -13.16 2.34
N ILE A 107 -5.99 -11.83 2.56
CA ILE A 107 -6.45 -11.20 3.81
C ILE A 107 -7.97 -11.40 3.98
N TYR A 108 -8.76 -11.06 2.95
CA TYR A 108 -10.21 -11.28 2.98
C TYR A 108 -10.57 -12.76 3.07
N PHE A 109 -9.79 -13.63 2.42
CA PHE A 109 -9.98 -15.07 2.52
C PHE A 109 -9.74 -15.58 3.95
N ALA A 110 -8.66 -15.15 4.61
CA ALA A 110 -8.38 -15.49 5.99
C ALA A 110 -9.45 -14.97 6.96
N ASP A 111 -9.94 -13.74 6.74
CA ASP A 111 -11.02 -13.15 7.52
C ASP A 111 -12.33 -13.94 7.35
N LEU A 112 -12.68 -14.31 6.12
CA LEU A 112 -13.87 -15.12 5.84
C LEU A 112 -13.83 -16.49 6.53
N LEU A 113 -12.69 -17.20 6.48
CA LEU A 113 -12.52 -18.47 7.17
C LEU A 113 -12.64 -18.34 8.70
N SER A 114 -12.09 -17.26 9.26
CA SER A 114 -12.20 -16.97 10.69
C SER A 114 -13.65 -16.69 11.09
N LEU A 115 -14.38 -15.93 10.28
CA LEU A 115 -15.79 -15.63 10.50
C LEU A 115 -16.69 -16.86 10.36
N ILE A 116 -16.37 -17.79 9.46
CA ILE A 116 -17.02 -19.11 9.39
C ILE A 116 -16.81 -19.85 10.72
N ALA A 117 -15.58 -19.89 11.23
CA ALA A 117 -15.28 -20.54 12.51
C ALA A 117 -16.12 -19.96 13.66
N PHE A 118 -16.21 -18.63 13.78
CA PHE A 118 -17.05 -17.98 14.80
C PHE A 118 -18.54 -18.23 14.61
N SER A 119 -19.02 -18.20 13.35
CA SER A 119 -20.45 -18.37 13.04
C SER A 119 -20.98 -19.70 13.56
N LEU A 120 -20.17 -20.76 13.54
CA LEU A 120 -20.55 -22.09 14.03
C LEU A 120 -20.96 -22.11 15.50
N PHE A 121 -20.43 -21.18 16.32
CA PHE A 121 -20.75 -21.06 17.75
C PHE A 121 -21.94 -20.14 18.04
N LEU A 122 -22.53 -19.54 17.00
CA LEU A 122 -23.77 -18.79 17.11
C LEU A 122 -24.97 -19.69 16.77
N PRO A 123 -26.18 -19.34 17.23
CA PRO A 123 -27.43 -19.92 16.75
C PRO A 123 -27.65 -19.66 15.24
N LEU A 124 -28.74 -20.19 14.68
CA LEU A 124 -29.05 -20.16 13.24
C LEU A 124 -28.78 -18.83 12.51
N PRO A 125 -29.10 -17.63 13.05
CA PRO A 125 -28.78 -16.35 12.41
C PRO A 125 -27.28 -16.13 12.15
N GLY A 126 -26.40 -16.84 12.84
CA GLY A 126 -24.95 -16.82 12.64
C GLY A 126 -24.53 -17.15 11.20
N ILE A 127 -25.30 -17.96 10.46
CA ILE A 127 -25.05 -18.28 9.04
C ILE A 127 -25.03 -17.02 8.17
N LEU A 128 -25.75 -15.97 8.58
CA LEU A 128 -25.78 -14.71 7.82
C LEU A 128 -24.40 -14.03 7.80
N ILE A 129 -23.55 -14.24 8.80
CA ILE A 129 -22.22 -13.62 8.86
C ILE A 129 -21.38 -14.00 7.63
N PRO A 130 -21.03 -15.27 7.38
CA PRO A 130 -20.20 -15.62 6.22
C PRO A 130 -20.87 -15.27 4.87
N ILE A 131 -22.20 -15.34 4.78
CA ILE A 131 -22.94 -14.99 3.56
C ILE A 131 -22.82 -13.48 3.26
N LEU A 132 -23.10 -12.64 4.25
CA LEU A 132 -23.05 -11.18 4.08
C LEU A 132 -21.61 -10.70 3.87
N PHE A 133 -20.62 -11.31 4.54
CA PHE A 133 -19.22 -11.02 4.31
C PHE A 133 -18.75 -11.47 2.92
N TRP A 134 -19.21 -12.61 2.40
CA TRP A 134 -18.93 -13.01 1.02
C TRP A 134 -19.41 -11.94 0.02
N ILE A 135 -20.65 -11.47 0.17
CA ILE A 135 -21.22 -10.42 -0.69
C ILE A 135 -20.42 -9.13 -0.55
N HIS A 136 -20.14 -8.71 0.69
CA HIS A 136 -19.41 -7.49 0.99
C HIS A 136 -17.99 -7.54 0.38
N TYR A 137 -17.24 -8.61 0.61
CA TYR A 137 -15.88 -8.78 0.09
C TYR A 137 -15.85 -8.86 -1.44
N MET A 138 -16.82 -9.52 -2.09
CA MET A 138 -16.89 -9.52 -3.56
C MET A 138 -17.04 -8.10 -4.14
N ARG A 139 -17.76 -7.21 -3.43
CA ARG A 139 -17.91 -5.80 -3.84
C ARG A 139 -16.63 -5.00 -3.61
N LEU A 140 -15.95 -5.20 -2.48
CA LEU A 140 -14.65 -4.58 -2.19
C LEU A 140 -13.59 -5.00 -3.21
N ILE A 141 -13.45 -6.30 -3.44
CA ILE A 141 -12.48 -6.87 -4.40
C ILE A 141 -12.75 -6.32 -5.81
N LYS A 142 -14.01 -6.22 -6.22
CA LYS A 142 -14.36 -5.64 -7.52
C LYS A 142 -13.91 -4.18 -7.63
N TYR A 143 -14.01 -3.40 -6.57
CA TYR A 143 -13.53 -2.02 -6.56
C TYR A 143 -12.00 -1.94 -6.66
N GLU A 144 -11.29 -2.77 -5.92
CA GLU A 144 -9.83 -2.88 -5.96
C GLU A 144 -9.33 -3.35 -7.33
N GLU A 145 -9.93 -4.39 -7.90
CA GLU A 145 -9.63 -4.90 -9.25
C GLU A 145 -9.76 -3.79 -10.31
N ILE A 146 -10.83 -2.98 -10.26
CA ILE A 146 -11.00 -1.84 -11.18
C ILE A 146 -9.89 -0.79 -11.01
N ALA A 147 -9.38 -0.59 -9.79
CA ALA A 147 -8.28 0.34 -9.53
C ALA A 147 -6.94 -0.20 -10.05
N PHE A 148 -6.65 -1.49 -9.81
CA PHE A 148 -5.44 -2.14 -10.30
C PHE A 148 -5.40 -2.23 -11.83
N SER A 149 -6.49 -2.62 -12.49
CA SER A 149 -6.54 -2.68 -13.96
C SER A 149 -6.30 -1.33 -14.64
N LYS A 150 -6.55 -0.21 -13.96
CA LYS A 150 -6.27 1.13 -14.52
C LYS A 150 -4.80 1.53 -14.46
N ILE A 151 -4.07 1.05 -13.45
CA ILE A 151 -2.68 1.44 -13.23
C ILE A 151 -1.73 0.40 -13.82
N HIS A 152 -2.09 -0.88 -13.76
CA HIS A 152 -1.26 -2.01 -14.20
C HIS A 152 -1.98 -2.90 -15.22
N PRO A 153 -2.38 -2.39 -16.40
CA PRO A 153 -3.29 -3.10 -17.31
C PRO A 153 -2.75 -4.46 -17.79
N ALA A 154 -1.49 -4.54 -18.24
CA ALA A 154 -0.92 -5.79 -18.75
C ALA A 154 -0.57 -6.79 -17.64
N SER A 155 0.14 -6.35 -16.59
CA SER A 155 0.57 -7.24 -15.50
C SER A 155 -0.61 -7.79 -14.69
N TYR A 156 -1.63 -6.97 -14.44
CA TYR A 156 -2.80 -7.41 -13.68
C TYR A 156 -3.71 -8.34 -14.49
N SER A 157 -3.81 -8.16 -15.81
CA SER A 157 -4.60 -9.06 -16.66
C SER A 157 -4.08 -10.50 -16.58
N ASN A 158 -2.77 -10.70 -16.74
CA ASN A 158 -2.16 -12.04 -16.63
C ASN A 158 -2.41 -12.65 -15.25
N TYR A 159 -2.29 -11.83 -14.20
CA TYR A 159 -2.56 -12.29 -12.83
C TYR A 159 -4.01 -12.71 -12.59
N LEU A 160 -4.98 -12.07 -13.27
CA LEU A 160 -6.39 -12.44 -13.17
C LEU A 160 -6.71 -13.82 -13.75
N GLU A 161 -5.93 -14.27 -14.75
CA GLU A 161 -6.10 -15.56 -15.42
C GLU A 161 -5.59 -16.70 -14.54
N ASP A 162 -4.46 -16.51 -13.85
CA ASP A 162 -3.78 -17.58 -13.12
C ASP A 162 -4.30 -17.80 -11.69
N VAL A 163 -4.75 -16.75 -10.99
CA VAL A 163 -4.99 -16.81 -9.54
C VAL A 163 -6.41 -16.38 -9.21
N PRO A 164 -7.26 -17.19 -8.53
CA PRO A 164 -8.65 -16.85 -8.22
C PRO A 164 -8.80 -15.79 -7.12
N ARG A 165 -10.00 -15.19 -6.97
CA ARG A 165 -10.26 -14.12 -5.98
C ARG A 165 -10.07 -14.55 -4.52
N LEU A 166 -10.78 -15.60 -4.09
CA LEU A 166 -10.89 -16.05 -2.69
C LEU A 166 -10.81 -17.56 -2.50
N ILE A 167 -11.35 -18.38 -3.40
CA ILE A 167 -11.32 -19.83 -3.26
C ILE A 167 -10.18 -20.36 -4.12
N PRO A 168 -9.15 -21.01 -3.54
CA PRO A 168 -8.06 -21.58 -4.31
C PRO A 168 -8.56 -22.61 -5.32
N THR A 169 -8.02 -22.56 -6.53
CA THR A 169 -8.17 -23.63 -7.52
C THR A 169 -6.99 -24.59 -7.45
N HIS A 170 -7.16 -25.81 -7.96
CA HIS A 170 -6.06 -26.77 -8.08
C HIS A 170 -4.83 -26.16 -8.79
N TYR A 171 -5.05 -25.36 -9.84
CA TYR A 171 -3.98 -24.67 -10.57
C TYR A 171 -3.24 -23.66 -9.68
N SER A 172 -3.96 -22.76 -9.02
CA SER A 172 -3.33 -21.78 -8.10
C SER A 172 -2.58 -22.43 -6.94
N PHE A 173 -3.12 -23.54 -6.40
CA PHE A 173 -2.49 -24.28 -5.31
C PHE A 173 -1.19 -24.95 -5.76
N THR A 174 -1.19 -25.61 -6.93
CA THR A 174 0.02 -26.23 -7.49
C THR A 174 1.07 -25.21 -7.88
N GLY A 175 0.66 -24.07 -8.46
CA GLY A 175 1.54 -22.94 -8.75
C GLY A 175 2.18 -22.35 -7.48
N PHE A 176 1.37 -22.14 -6.44
CA PHE A 176 1.84 -21.69 -5.13
C PHE A 176 2.89 -22.65 -4.56
N LEU A 177 2.64 -23.96 -4.53
CA LEU A 177 3.61 -24.93 -3.99
C LEU A 177 4.91 -24.97 -4.81
N ARG A 178 4.81 -24.90 -6.14
CA ARG A 178 5.99 -24.88 -7.03
C ARG A 178 6.88 -23.66 -6.80
N SER A 179 6.30 -22.52 -6.42
CA SER A 179 7.05 -21.30 -6.13
C SER A 179 7.95 -21.38 -4.89
N LYS A 180 7.80 -22.43 -4.05
CA LYS A 180 8.49 -22.61 -2.76
C LYS A 180 8.46 -21.31 -1.92
N PRO A 181 7.25 -20.84 -1.58
CA PRO A 181 7.07 -19.51 -1.03
C PRO A 181 7.69 -19.45 0.36
N GLN A 182 8.50 -18.42 0.60
CA GLN A 182 9.07 -18.16 1.91
C GLN A 182 8.07 -17.39 2.77
N ILE A 183 7.89 -17.84 4.01
CA ILE A 183 7.07 -17.15 4.99
C ILE A 183 7.82 -15.90 5.44
N ILE A 184 7.22 -14.74 5.18
CA ILE A 184 7.77 -13.44 5.56
C ILE A 184 6.88 -12.87 6.64
N LEU A 185 7.44 -12.68 7.84
CA LEU A 185 6.77 -12.06 8.97
C LEU A 185 7.58 -10.85 9.41
N ASN A 186 6.93 -9.69 9.45
CA ASN A 186 7.56 -8.48 9.98
C ASN A 186 6.72 -7.88 11.11
N LYS A 187 7.33 -6.96 11.86
CA LYS A 187 6.69 -6.33 13.02
C LYS A 187 5.40 -5.59 12.63
N ASP A 188 5.38 -4.98 11.44
CA ASP A 188 4.23 -4.24 10.93
C ASP A 188 3.04 -5.18 10.66
N GLY A 189 3.26 -6.27 9.94
CA GLY A 189 2.29 -7.30 9.64
C GLY A 189 1.71 -7.93 10.90
N ILE A 190 2.57 -8.32 11.85
CA ILE A 190 2.13 -8.91 13.13
C ILE A 190 1.24 -7.92 13.90
N ARG A 191 1.69 -6.68 14.12
CA ARG A 191 0.96 -5.68 14.93
C ARG A 191 -0.43 -5.37 14.39
N HIS A 192 -0.57 -5.34 13.07
CA HIS A 192 -1.76 -4.86 12.39
C HIS A 192 -2.68 -5.97 11.87
N ASN A 193 -2.16 -7.21 11.79
CA ASN A 193 -2.91 -8.33 11.22
C ASN A 193 -3.19 -9.49 12.19
N ALA A 194 -2.67 -9.48 13.42
CA ALA A 194 -2.89 -10.51 14.44
C ALA A 194 -4.27 -10.44 15.15
N LEU A 195 -5.32 -10.00 14.45
CA LEU A 195 -6.66 -9.75 15.00
C LEU A 195 -7.24 -10.96 15.76
N TYR A 196 -7.08 -12.16 15.22
CA TYR A 196 -7.72 -13.36 15.77
C TYR A 196 -6.86 -14.12 16.80
N CYS A 197 -5.59 -13.73 17.00
CA CYS A 197 -4.67 -14.48 17.86
C CYS A 197 -5.15 -14.58 19.31
N LEU A 198 -5.80 -13.55 19.84
CA LEU A 198 -6.30 -13.55 21.23
C LEU A 198 -7.52 -14.47 21.44
N PHE A 199 -8.22 -14.88 20.38
CA PHE A 199 -9.33 -15.83 20.48
C PHE A 199 -8.85 -17.28 20.62
N VAL A 200 -7.64 -17.60 20.16
CA VAL A 200 -7.06 -18.95 20.23
C VAL A 200 -7.04 -19.50 21.66
N PRO A 201 -6.43 -18.81 22.66
CA PRO A 201 -6.49 -19.30 24.05
C PRO A 201 -7.92 -19.35 24.58
N GLY A 202 -8.79 -18.43 24.13
CA GLY A 202 -10.22 -18.46 24.44
C GLY A 202 -10.89 -19.76 24.02
N PHE A 203 -10.68 -20.20 22.78
CA PHE A 203 -11.21 -21.48 22.27
C PHE A 203 -10.62 -22.69 23.00
N ILE A 204 -9.34 -22.66 23.36
CA ILE A 204 -8.72 -23.73 24.16
C ILE A 204 -9.38 -23.83 25.54
N VAL A 205 -9.63 -22.71 26.22
CA VAL A 205 -10.37 -22.71 27.50
C VAL A 205 -11.83 -23.11 27.28
N GLY A 206 -12.43 -22.69 26.16
CA GLY A 206 -13.78 -23.07 25.74
C GLY A 206 -13.95 -24.58 25.57
N PHE A 207 -12.92 -25.32 25.16
CA PHE A 207 -12.94 -26.78 25.12
C PHE A 207 -13.19 -27.41 26.49
N PHE A 208 -12.59 -26.86 27.56
CA PHE A 208 -12.74 -27.38 28.92
C PHE A 208 -13.99 -26.87 29.63
N THR A 209 -14.46 -25.67 29.27
CA THR A 209 -15.55 -24.97 29.96
C THR A 209 -16.88 -25.01 29.21
N GLU A 210 -16.85 -25.42 27.94
CA GLU A 210 -17.95 -25.37 26.97
C GLU A 210 -18.59 -23.98 26.83
N SER A 211 -17.88 -22.92 27.25
CA SER A 211 -18.39 -21.56 27.28
C SER A 211 -17.83 -20.72 26.12
N PHE A 212 -18.69 -20.43 25.16
CA PHE A 212 -18.35 -19.49 24.07
C PHE A 212 -18.20 -18.05 24.58
N LEU A 213 -18.80 -17.69 25.71
CA LEU A 213 -18.65 -16.34 26.28
C LEU A 213 -17.19 -16.06 26.68
N ILE A 214 -16.47 -17.05 27.21
CA ILE A 214 -15.04 -16.93 27.56
C ILE A 214 -14.21 -16.66 26.31
N VAL A 215 -14.55 -17.31 25.18
CA VAL A 215 -13.91 -17.08 23.89
C VAL A 215 -14.06 -15.62 23.45
N ILE A 216 -15.26 -15.06 23.59
CA ILE A 216 -15.51 -13.65 23.24
C ILE A 216 -14.74 -12.70 24.17
N LEU A 217 -14.81 -12.92 25.49
CA LEU A 217 -14.16 -12.05 26.47
C LEU A 217 -12.64 -12.02 26.33
N THR A 218 -12.03 -13.14 25.95
CA THR A 218 -10.58 -13.23 25.72
C THR A 218 -10.14 -12.51 24.45
N GLY A 219 -10.91 -12.60 23.36
CA GLY A 219 -10.54 -12.00 22.08
C GLY A 219 -10.98 -10.54 21.87
N ILE A 220 -12.00 -10.05 22.59
CA ILE A 220 -12.59 -8.73 22.34
C ILE A 220 -11.59 -7.58 22.49
N ALA A 221 -10.62 -7.70 23.41
CA ALA A 221 -9.56 -6.73 23.58
C ALA A 221 -8.72 -6.54 22.29
N GLY A 222 -8.47 -7.62 21.55
CA GLY A 222 -7.75 -7.57 20.27
C GLY A 222 -8.55 -6.89 19.17
N VAL A 223 -9.87 -7.12 19.14
CA VAL A 223 -10.78 -6.45 18.19
C VAL A 223 -10.84 -4.94 18.46
N VAL A 224 -10.95 -4.55 19.72
CA VAL A 224 -11.00 -3.14 20.13
C VAL A 224 -9.69 -2.43 19.81
N ASP A 225 -8.55 -3.02 20.17
CA ASP A 225 -7.23 -2.46 19.85
C ASP A 225 -7.05 -2.31 18.33
N TRP A 226 -7.39 -3.35 17.55
CA TRP A 226 -7.32 -3.29 16.10
C TRP A 226 -8.21 -2.19 15.51
N ALA A 227 -9.45 -2.02 15.99
CA ALA A 227 -10.36 -0.99 15.54
C ALA A 227 -9.81 0.43 15.80
N ILE A 228 -9.23 0.66 16.99
CA ILE A 228 -8.63 1.94 17.37
C ILE A 228 -7.40 2.25 16.50
N VAL A 229 -6.54 1.26 16.28
CA VAL A 229 -5.34 1.43 15.45
C VAL A 229 -5.72 1.69 14.00
N HIS A 230 -6.68 0.96 13.46
CA HIS A 230 -7.11 1.09 12.07
C HIS A 230 -7.77 2.44 11.79
N THR A 231 -8.55 2.99 12.73
CA THR A 231 -9.13 4.33 12.59
C THR A 231 -8.05 5.43 12.63
N LYS A 232 -7.02 5.28 13.46
CA LYS A 232 -5.89 6.23 13.52
C LYS A 232 -5.01 6.20 12.28
N ILE A 233 -4.75 5.03 11.70
CA ILE A 233 -3.87 4.86 10.52
C ILE A 233 -4.63 5.15 9.22
N GLY A 234 -5.89 4.70 9.13
CA GLY A 234 -6.69 4.78 7.91
C GLY A 234 -7.09 6.21 7.55
N LEU A 235 -7.23 7.10 8.54
CA LEU A 235 -7.43 8.52 8.29
C LEU A 235 -6.29 9.03 7.42
N PRO A 236 -6.59 9.66 6.26
CA PRO A 236 -5.55 10.33 5.50
C PRO A 236 -4.92 11.30 6.48
N LYS A 237 -3.65 11.08 6.82
CA LYS A 237 -2.85 12.16 7.40
C LYS A 237 -3.03 13.27 6.39
N THR A 238 -3.76 14.33 6.75
CA THR A 238 -3.71 15.60 6.03
C THR A 238 -2.25 15.75 5.70
N SER A 239 -1.94 15.83 4.41
CA SER A 239 -0.56 15.92 3.94
C SER A 239 0.06 16.98 4.84
N LYS A 240 0.85 16.54 5.83
CA LYS A 240 1.66 17.47 6.58
C LYS A 240 2.50 17.98 5.44
N LYS A 241 2.24 19.24 5.00
CA LYS A 241 3.11 19.98 4.09
C LYS A 241 4.49 19.49 4.49
N GLN A 242 5.15 18.73 3.60
CA GLN A 242 6.48 18.23 3.89
C GLN A 242 7.19 19.44 4.46
N LYS A 243 7.56 19.39 5.75
CA LYS A 243 8.29 20.52 6.32
C LYS A 243 9.45 20.67 5.35
N PRO A 244 9.60 21.83 4.68
CA PRO A 244 10.65 22.00 3.68
C PRO A 244 11.92 21.51 4.36
N SER A 245 12.50 20.46 3.78
CA SER A 245 13.66 19.84 4.39
C SER A 245 14.68 20.96 4.51
N LYS A 246 15.29 21.14 5.70
CA LYS A 246 16.32 22.17 5.90
C LYS A 246 17.50 22.03 4.92
N VAL A 247 17.59 20.90 4.21
CA VAL A 247 18.59 20.60 3.19
C VAL A 247 18.37 21.43 1.92
N PHE A 248 17.14 21.83 1.58
CA PHE A 248 16.84 22.51 0.30
C PHE A 248 16.75 24.04 0.42
N ASN A 249 17.64 24.65 1.20
CA ASN A 249 17.69 26.10 1.42
C ASN A 249 18.86 26.80 0.71
N SER A 250 19.67 26.06 -0.06
CA SER A 250 20.81 26.61 -0.80
C SER A 250 21.14 25.71 -2.00
N VAL A 251 22.05 26.18 -2.86
CA VAL A 251 22.74 25.30 -3.81
C VAL A 251 23.45 24.21 -3.01
N LEU A 252 23.22 22.93 -3.37
CA LEU A 252 23.84 21.79 -2.68
C LEU A 252 25.25 21.52 -3.20
N TYR A 253 25.39 21.60 -4.52
CA TYR A 253 26.62 21.41 -5.25
C TYR A 253 26.48 22.10 -6.61
N SER A 254 27.58 22.64 -7.13
CA SER A 254 27.58 23.44 -8.35
C SER A 254 27.94 22.67 -9.61
N GLN A 255 28.43 21.43 -9.49
CA GLN A 255 28.82 20.54 -10.58
C GLN A 255 28.51 19.09 -10.21
N CYS A 256 28.19 18.28 -11.21
CA CYS A 256 28.11 16.83 -11.11
C CYS A 256 29.51 16.23 -11.24
N TRP A 257 29.74 15.05 -10.68
CA TRP A 257 31.02 14.34 -10.76
C TRP A 257 31.07 13.35 -11.94
N GLU A 258 29.90 12.98 -12.45
CA GLU A 258 29.69 12.04 -13.52
C GLU A 258 30.14 12.63 -14.86
N ASP A 259 30.84 11.82 -15.66
CA ASP A 259 31.28 12.20 -17.00
C ASP A 259 30.08 12.26 -17.96
N PRO A 260 29.72 13.45 -18.48
CA PRO A 260 28.59 13.57 -19.40
C PRO A 260 28.80 12.86 -20.75
N GLN A 261 30.03 12.52 -21.13
CA GLN A 261 30.29 11.79 -22.37
C GLN A 261 29.68 10.38 -22.32
N ILE A 262 29.82 9.70 -21.18
CA ILE A 262 29.26 8.35 -20.98
C ILE A 262 27.74 8.39 -21.09
N ASP A 263 27.11 9.39 -20.47
CA ASP A 263 25.65 9.58 -20.53
C ASP A 263 25.18 9.81 -21.97
N ARG A 264 25.89 10.65 -22.74
CA ARG A 264 25.57 10.93 -24.14
C ARG A 264 25.71 9.71 -25.04
N GLU A 265 26.79 8.94 -24.88
CA GLU A 265 27.00 7.69 -25.63
C GLU A 265 25.92 6.64 -25.30
N ALA A 266 25.54 6.52 -24.02
CA ALA A 266 24.52 5.58 -23.59
C ALA A 266 23.11 5.96 -24.06
N PHE A 267 22.76 7.26 -24.01
CA PHE A 267 21.45 7.72 -24.44
C PHE A 267 21.31 7.83 -25.96
N ASN A 268 22.43 8.02 -26.68
CA ASN A 268 22.44 8.19 -28.13
C ASN A 268 21.36 9.20 -28.60
N ILE A 269 21.37 10.37 -27.99
CA ILE A 269 20.35 11.40 -28.14
C ILE A 269 20.24 11.84 -29.61
N GLN A 270 19.01 11.89 -30.12
CA GLN A 270 18.68 12.30 -31.48
C GLN A 270 17.94 13.63 -31.51
N LYS A 271 17.95 14.29 -32.67
CA LYS A 271 17.35 15.62 -32.88
C LYS A 271 15.85 15.74 -32.56
N ASP A 272 15.11 14.65 -32.63
CA ASP A 272 13.67 14.62 -32.39
C ASP A 272 13.33 14.29 -30.93
N ASP A 273 14.34 13.98 -30.12
CA ASP A 273 14.16 13.53 -28.74
C ASP A 273 13.86 14.68 -27.78
N VAL A 274 13.04 14.36 -26.78
CA VAL A 274 12.78 15.21 -25.61
C VAL A 274 13.45 14.57 -24.41
N VAL A 275 14.51 15.19 -23.93
CA VAL A 275 15.31 14.68 -22.80
C VAL A 275 14.77 15.27 -21.50
N PHE A 276 14.44 14.43 -20.53
CA PHE A 276 14.06 14.86 -19.18
C PHE A 276 15.17 14.49 -18.20
N SER A 277 15.61 15.44 -17.38
CA SER A 277 16.67 15.20 -16.40
C SER A 277 16.46 15.98 -15.10
N ILE A 278 16.95 15.39 -14.00
CA ILE A 278 17.03 16.08 -12.72
C ILE A 278 18.06 17.20 -12.86
N THR A 279 17.70 18.41 -12.42
CA THR A 279 18.55 19.59 -12.67
C THR A 279 19.92 19.43 -12.05
N SER A 280 20.00 19.00 -10.78
CA SER A 280 21.28 18.67 -10.15
C SER A 280 22.22 19.90 -10.22
N GLY A 281 23.48 19.73 -10.63
CA GLY A 281 24.40 20.85 -10.88
C GLY A 281 24.17 21.55 -12.24
N GLY A 282 23.30 21.02 -13.11
CA GLY A 282 22.98 21.55 -14.43
C GLY A 282 24.03 21.33 -15.52
N CYS A 283 25.25 20.88 -15.21
CA CYS A 283 26.32 20.70 -16.21
C CYS A 283 26.05 19.55 -17.19
N ASN A 284 25.67 18.37 -16.70
CA ASN A 284 25.41 17.21 -17.57
C ASN A 284 24.18 17.46 -18.44
N LEU A 285 23.19 18.16 -17.88
CA LEU A 285 22.00 18.58 -18.62
C LEU A 285 22.36 19.51 -19.78
N LEU A 286 23.22 20.49 -19.56
CA LEU A 286 23.67 21.40 -20.61
C LEU A 286 24.54 20.70 -21.66
N SER A 287 25.30 19.65 -21.31
CA SER A 287 26.06 18.88 -22.31
C SER A 287 25.19 18.06 -23.26
N PHE A 288 23.96 17.69 -22.87
CA PHE A 288 23.03 17.03 -23.79
C PHE A 288 22.64 17.92 -24.97
N LEU A 289 22.76 19.24 -24.84
CA LEU A 289 22.52 20.17 -25.95
C LEU A 289 23.54 20.04 -27.09
N ILE A 290 24.68 19.37 -26.86
CA ILE A 290 25.69 19.12 -27.90
C ILE A 290 25.15 18.13 -28.96
N ASP A 291 24.22 17.24 -28.58
CA ASP A 291 23.59 16.27 -29.49
C ASP A 291 22.35 16.83 -30.23
N ASP A 292 22.10 18.14 -30.11
CA ASP A 292 21.00 18.86 -30.76
C ASP A 292 19.59 18.26 -30.54
N PRO A 293 19.19 17.83 -29.32
CA PRO A 293 17.85 17.33 -29.07
C PRO A 293 16.80 18.41 -29.29
N LYS A 294 15.56 17.98 -29.57
CA LYS A 294 14.41 18.88 -29.74
C LYS A 294 14.19 19.77 -28.52
N THR A 295 14.24 19.16 -27.34
CA THR A 295 14.03 19.85 -26.06
C THR A 295 14.73 19.11 -24.92
N VAL A 296 15.33 19.86 -23.99
CA VAL A 296 15.77 19.35 -22.68
C VAL A 296 14.92 19.97 -21.57
N ILE A 297 14.28 19.14 -20.75
CA ILE A 297 13.43 19.53 -19.63
C ILE A 297 14.17 19.24 -18.32
N ALA A 298 14.42 20.28 -17.54
CA ALA A 298 15.08 20.22 -16.25
C ALA A 298 14.06 20.33 -15.10
N LEU A 299 14.12 19.44 -14.11
CA LEU A 299 13.30 19.54 -12.89
C LEU A 299 14.13 19.25 -11.65
N ASP A 300 13.95 20.01 -10.57
CA ASP A 300 14.54 19.71 -9.27
C ASP A 300 13.53 19.91 -8.15
N LEU A 301 13.71 19.18 -7.05
CA LEU A 301 12.97 19.42 -5.81
C LEU A 301 13.52 20.64 -5.07
N ASN A 302 14.81 20.94 -5.25
CA ASN A 302 15.45 22.13 -4.72
C ASN A 302 15.45 23.25 -5.77
N PRO A 303 14.61 24.30 -5.61
CA PRO A 303 14.53 25.38 -6.60
C PRO A 303 15.86 26.12 -6.79
N HIS A 304 16.76 26.12 -5.79
CA HIS A 304 18.08 26.73 -5.93
C HIS A 304 18.95 26.06 -7.01
N GLN A 305 18.75 24.76 -7.29
CA GLN A 305 19.43 24.08 -8.39
C GLN A 305 18.89 24.52 -9.75
N ASN A 306 17.58 24.73 -9.87
CA ASN A 306 17.00 25.34 -11.07
C ASN A 306 17.53 26.75 -11.32
N TYR A 307 17.66 27.57 -10.29
CA TYR A 307 18.21 28.92 -10.45
C TYR A 307 19.71 28.91 -10.77
N LEU A 308 20.47 27.94 -10.26
CA LEU A 308 21.85 27.74 -10.68
C LEU A 308 21.94 27.39 -12.18
N LEU A 309 21.05 26.53 -12.68
CA LEU A 309 20.97 26.22 -14.11
C LEU A 309 20.66 27.48 -14.93
N GLU A 310 19.68 28.28 -14.52
CA GLU A 310 19.34 29.57 -15.16
C GLU A 310 20.55 30.53 -15.18
N LEU A 311 21.30 30.61 -14.07
CA LEU A 311 22.53 31.41 -13.98
C LEU A 311 23.60 30.93 -14.98
N LYS A 312 23.78 29.62 -15.12
CA LYS A 312 24.71 29.05 -16.12
C LYS A 312 24.24 29.35 -17.53
N MET A 313 22.96 29.18 -17.83
CA MET A 313 22.37 29.51 -19.13
C MET A 313 22.55 30.99 -19.48
N ALA A 314 22.35 31.89 -18.51
CA ALA A 314 22.61 33.32 -18.68
C ALA A 314 24.11 33.58 -18.95
N ALA A 315 25.01 32.92 -18.23
CA ALA A 315 26.45 33.03 -18.48
C ALA A 315 26.83 32.61 -19.92
N PHE A 316 26.27 31.51 -20.42
CA PHE A 316 26.47 31.07 -21.81
C PHE A 316 25.92 32.05 -22.84
N ARG A 317 24.83 32.75 -22.53
CA ARG A 317 24.17 33.69 -23.47
C ARG A 317 24.82 35.08 -23.49
N PHE A 318 25.26 35.58 -22.34
CA PHE A 318 25.62 36.99 -22.18
C PHE A 318 27.11 37.25 -21.93
N LEU A 319 27.90 36.25 -21.56
CA LEU A 319 29.35 36.41 -21.38
C LEU A 319 30.11 35.91 -22.61
N SER A 320 31.25 36.53 -22.90
CA SER A 320 32.22 35.93 -23.83
C SER A 320 32.77 34.62 -23.26
N TYR A 321 33.31 33.76 -24.13
CA TYR A 321 33.86 32.48 -23.71
C TYR A 321 34.91 32.61 -22.58
N ASP A 322 35.85 33.56 -22.69
CA ASP A 322 36.84 33.81 -21.63
C ASP A 322 36.19 34.26 -20.32
N SER A 323 35.24 35.20 -20.39
CA SER A 323 34.51 35.70 -19.22
C SER A 323 33.66 34.61 -18.56
N MET A 324 33.07 33.71 -19.35
CA MET A 324 32.32 32.56 -18.87
C MET A 324 33.24 31.61 -18.10
N LEU A 325 34.39 31.21 -18.66
CA LEU A 325 35.37 30.34 -17.99
C LEU A 325 35.87 30.93 -16.66
N ARG A 326 36.12 32.24 -16.61
CA ARG A 326 36.48 32.98 -15.39
C ARG A 326 35.35 32.97 -14.36
N PHE A 327 34.12 33.16 -14.83
CA PHE A 327 32.94 33.19 -13.99
C PHE A 327 32.68 31.83 -13.33
N ILE A 328 32.71 30.73 -14.10
CA ILE A 328 32.46 29.38 -13.59
C ILE A 328 33.63 28.78 -12.81
N GLY A 329 34.77 29.46 -12.75
CA GLY A 329 35.91 29.08 -11.91
C GLY A 329 36.99 28.24 -12.58
N VAL A 330 36.95 28.07 -13.90
CA VAL A 330 38.01 27.39 -14.67
C VAL A 330 39.27 28.25 -14.76
N ARG A 331 39.10 29.58 -14.80
CA ARG A 331 40.19 30.57 -14.80
C ARG A 331 40.07 31.51 -13.61
N GLU A 332 41.20 32.05 -13.17
CA GLU A 332 41.22 33.06 -12.11
C GLU A 332 40.47 34.33 -12.53
N CYS A 333 39.78 34.94 -11.56
CA CYS A 333 38.93 36.10 -11.80
C CYS A 333 38.83 36.97 -10.54
N SER A 334 39.21 38.24 -10.65
CA SER A 334 39.01 39.24 -9.59
C SER A 334 37.59 39.81 -9.57
N ASN A 335 36.86 39.74 -10.68
CA ASN A 335 35.60 40.47 -10.89
C ASN A 335 34.37 39.54 -10.93
N ARG A 336 34.45 38.33 -10.35
CA ARG A 336 33.37 37.33 -10.42
C ARG A 336 32.06 37.84 -9.82
N ILE A 337 32.13 38.63 -8.74
CA ILE A 337 30.97 39.24 -8.08
C ILE A 337 30.28 40.25 -9.00
N MET A 338 31.05 41.04 -9.76
CA MET A 338 30.49 42.00 -10.73
C MET A 338 29.77 41.27 -11.86
N ASN A 339 30.38 40.22 -12.41
CA ASN A 339 29.75 39.37 -13.42
C ASN A 339 28.48 38.71 -12.88
N TYR A 340 28.50 38.21 -11.64
CA TYR A 340 27.31 37.68 -10.98
C TYR A 340 26.21 38.75 -10.87
N GLY A 341 26.53 39.97 -10.45
CA GLY A 341 25.56 41.07 -10.34
C GLY A 341 24.88 41.39 -11.67
N PHE A 342 25.66 41.46 -12.75
CA PHE A 342 25.14 41.63 -14.11
C PHE A 342 24.25 40.44 -14.52
N LEU A 343 24.72 39.20 -14.37
CA LEU A 343 23.94 38.02 -14.74
C LEU A 343 22.65 37.90 -13.93
N ARG A 344 22.69 38.19 -12.64
CA ARG A 344 21.50 38.22 -11.78
C ARG A 344 20.46 39.21 -12.30
N SER A 345 20.86 40.37 -12.83
CA SER A 345 19.92 41.36 -13.35
C SER A 345 19.10 40.88 -14.56
N VAL A 346 19.60 39.89 -15.30
CA VAL A 346 18.92 39.31 -16.47
C VAL A 346 18.19 38.00 -16.17
N LEU A 347 18.26 37.49 -14.94
CA LEU A 347 17.54 36.28 -14.53
C LEU A 347 16.03 36.54 -14.30
N PRO A 348 15.17 35.51 -14.33
CA PRO A 348 13.78 35.64 -13.91
C PRO A 348 13.66 36.15 -12.46
N LYS A 349 12.67 37.00 -12.15
CA LYS A 349 12.46 37.59 -10.79
C LYS A 349 12.58 36.58 -9.65
N LEU A 350 11.96 35.41 -9.80
CA LEU A 350 11.99 34.36 -8.78
C LEU A 350 13.41 33.84 -8.50
N ALA A 351 14.25 33.73 -9.53
CA ALA A 351 15.65 33.35 -9.39
C ALA A 351 16.48 34.48 -8.77
N GLN A 352 16.15 35.75 -9.07
CA GLN A 352 16.82 36.91 -8.48
C GLN A 352 16.61 36.96 -6.96
N GLU A 353 15.39 36.68 -6.48
CA GLU A 353 15.03 36.74 -5.07
C GLU A 353 15.67 35.63 -4.22
N LEU A 354 15.90 34.44 -4.81
CA LEU A 354 16.28 33.22 -4.08
C LEU A 354 17.76 32.83 -4.20
N LEU A 355 18.54 33.45 -5.09
CA LEU A 355 20.00 33.31 -5.14
C LEU A 355 20.75 34.33 -4.26
N GLY A 356 20.04 35.02 -3.35
CA GLY A 356 20.55 36.11 -2.51
C GLY A 356 21.32 35.66 -1.28
#